data_AF-A0A817JEY9-F1
#
_entry.id   AF-A0A817JEY9-F1
#
_cell.length_a   1.000
_cell.length_b   1.000
_cell.length_c   1.000
_cell.angle_alpha   90.00
_cell.angle_beta   90.00
_cell.angle_gamma   90.00
#
_symmetry.space_group_name_H-M   'P 1'
#
loop_
_entity.id
_entity.type
_entity.pdbx_description
1 polymer ?
#
loop_
_entity_poly.entity_id
_entity_poly.type
_entity_poly.pdbx_seq_one_letter_code
_entity_poly.pdbx_strand_id
1 'polypeptide(L)'
;MNSLEETLNDRYRHLNLANEQRCDFDRIMTKLNEWIKNTEQQLKDPFTNDLQQTINILKEKSKSIQALFQSTKDRMNEFEDLTRIHGIVASTLNDAEQITLNEKYTVLKDKYNRLLDSLNQRIVLLDEAIRERNEFDQQNDRLQVFYKQVENEFTKQKQQKLNDINYPSNERRLEQFKQLLKQLDEITNNFKEVTRIQRLLTNKGHRIDFRMGGELNANLKNLDGQIHNEIERIERALQTENDFHHLDKELDSYLQISSEQLKSSQHHQDKGIIFQTVSDRLQQAEHELNKLNQLSERLVNDLPRSQYEQLKRIIERRQERLLTLNKTCQQARGEHEHMIKTQHKLNEDLITINDWFRRLIQDLSQPFELNLSLNNVNDLRDSMNVSFI
;
A
#
# COMPACT_ATOMS: atom_id res chain seq x y z
N MET A 1 90.46 10.79 67.88
CA MET A 1 90.28 9.51 67.15
C MET A 1 88.80 9.16 66.99
N ASN A 2 87.99 9.17 68.06
CA ASN A 2 86.58 8.75 68.02
C ASN A 2 85.69 9.48 66.98
N SER A 3 85.86 10.78 66.76
CA SER A 3 85.05 11.54 65.78
C SER A 3 85.28 11.14 64.31
N LEU A 4 86.50 10.70 63.97
CA LEU A 4 86.84 10.31 62.60
C LEU A 4 86.32 8.90 62.28
N GLU A 5 86.33 8.02 63.27
CA GLU A 5 85.79 6.66 63.22
C GLU A 5 84.25 6.67 63.17
N GLU A 6 83.62 7.57 63.92
CA GLU A 6 82.17 7.82 63.85
C GLU A 6 81.75 8.32 62.46
N THR A 7 82.48 9.29 61.90
CA THR A 7 82.25 9.81 60.53
C THR A 7 82.44 8.72 59.45
N LEU A 8 83.44 7.85 59.61
CA LEU A 8 83.68 6.74 58.69
C LEU A 8 82.59 5.65 58.79
N ASN A 9 82.15 5.32 60.01
CA ASN A 9 81.06 4.37 60.24
C ASN A 9 79.73 4.88 59.69
N ASP A 10 79.42 6.16 59.85
CA ASP A 10 78.22 6.77 59.28
C ASP A 10 78.29 6.80 57.75
N ARG A 11 79.44 7.13 57.17
CA ARG A 11 79.65 7.08 55.72
C ARG A 11 79.50 5.66 55.17
N TYR A 12 79.99 4.65 55.89
CA TYR A 12 79.85 3.24 55.52
C TYR A 12 78.38 2.78 55.59
N ARG A 13 77.64 3.18 56.64
CA ARG A 13 76.19 2.91 56.76
C ARG A 13 75.40 3.57 55.62
N HIS A 14 75.69 4.83 55.30
CA HIS A 14 75.06 5.53 54.19
C HIS A 14 75.34 4.87 52.83
N LEU A 15 76.58 4.41 52.61
CA LEU A 15 76.95 3.75 51.36
C LEU A 15 76.31 2.37 51.21
N ASN A 16 76.17 1.60 52.29
CA ASN A 16 75.44 0.33 52.28
C ASN A 16 73.95 0.51 52.01
N LEU A 17 73.30 1.49 52.66
CA LEU A 17 71.89 1.79 52.44
C LEU A 17 71.64 2.24 50.98
N ALA A 18 72.53 3.05 50.42
CA ALA A 18 72.45 3.49 49.02
C ALA A 18 72.60 2.30 48.04
N ASN A 19 73.48 1.35 48.34
CA ASN A 19 73.65 0.13 47.55
C ASN A 19 72.41 -0.78 47.61
N GLU A 20 71.82 -0.96 48.79
CA GLU A 20 70.56 -1.70 48.97
C GLU A 20 69.42 -1.06 48.16
N GLN A 21 69.29 0.26 48.23
CA GLN A 21 68.29 1.01 47.47
C GLN A 21 68.51 0.96 45.96
N ARG A 22 69.77 0.91 45.49
CA ARG A 22 70.10 0.72 44.07
C ARG A 22 69.69 -0.67 43.58
N CYS A 23 69.96 -1.71 44.38
CA CYS A 23 69.49 -3.08 44.08
C CYS A 23 67.96 -3.16 44.03
N ASP A 24 67.27 -2.52 44.98
CA ASP A 24 65.81 -2.46 44.99
C ASP A 24 65.25 -1.71 43.79
N PHE A 25 65.87 -0.58 43.40
CA PHE A 25 65.52 0.18 42.20
C PHE A 25 65.62 -0.68 40.95
N ASP A 26 66.76 -1.34 40.72
CA ASP A 26 66.99 -2.18 39.53
C ASP A 26 66.01 -3.37 39.47
N ARG A 27 65.69 -3.96 40.63
CA ARG A 27 64.71 -5.04 40.74
C ARG A 27 63.30 -4.57 40.34
N ILE A 28 62.85 -3.43 40.88
CA ILE A 28 61.51 -2.87 40.58
C ILE A 28 61.44 -2.44 39.11
N MET A 29 62.48 -1.76 38.60
CA MET A 29 62.61 -1.38 37.18
C MET A 29 62.44 -2.57 36.25
N THR A 30 63.16 -3.66 36.51
CA THR A 30 63.14 -4.87 35.68
C THR A 30 61.74 -5.49 35.68
N LYS A 31 61.14 -5.66 36.86
CA LYS A 31 59.79 -6.20 37.03
C LYS A 31 58.74 -5.36 36.29
N LEU A 32 58.79 -4.04 36.41
CA LEU A 32 57.85 -3.15 35.73
C LEU A 32 58.04 -3.15 34.20
N ASN A 33 59.29 -3.14 33.72
CA ASN A 33 59.58 -3.14 32.29
C ASN A 33 59.14 -4.45 31.61
N GLU A 34 59.35 -5.59 32.26
CA GLU A 34 58.88 -6.89 31.76
C GLU A 34 57.34 -6.97 31.77
N TRP A 35 56.70 -6.48 32.82
CA TRP A 35 55.25 -6.40 32.89
C TRP A 35 54.65 -5.51 31.80
N ILE A 36 55.20 -4.31 31.58
CA ILE A 36 54.76 -3.41 30.49
C ILE A 36 54.86 -4.13 29.14
N LYS A 37 55.98 -4.78 28.86
CA LYS A 37 56.19 -5.51 27.60
C LYS A 37 55.14 -6.62 27.41
N ASN A 38 54.82 -7.35 28.47
CA ASN A 38 53.82 -8.42 28.42
C ASN A 38 52.40 -7.85 28.19
N THR A 39 52.08 -6.69 28.77
CA THR A 39 50.78 -6.03 28.55
C THR A 39 50.68 -5.42 27.16
N GLU A 40 51.73 -4.75 26.66
CA GLU A 40 51.80 -4.24 25.28
C GLU A 40 51.60 -5.36 24.25
N GLN A 41 52.16 -6.54 24.51
CA GLN A 41 52.01 -7.70 23.64
C GLN A 41 50.55 -8.19 23.55
N GLN A 42 49.72 -8.00 24.58
CA GLN A 42 48.28 -8.31 24.54
C GLN A 42 47.50 -7.32 23.66
N LEU A 43 48.05 -6.12 23.41
CA LEU A 43 47.45 -5.08 22.56
C LEU A 43 47.99 -5.08 21.14
N LYS A 44 48.90 -6.01 20.80
CA LYS A 44 49.60 -6.03 19.52
C LYS A 44 48.67 -6.23 18.32
N ASP A 45 47.51 -6.84 18.54
CA ASP A 45 46.55 -7.12 17.47
C ASP A 45 45.94 -5.83 16.91
N PRO A 46 45.99 -5.63 15.58
CA PRO A 46 45.36 -4.50 14.92
C PRO A 46 43.88 -4.38 15.28
N PHE A 47 43.41 -3.15 15.51
CA PHE A 47 42.00 -2.92 15.85
C PHE A 47 41.02 -3.41 14.78
N THR A 48 41.46 -3.45 13.52
CA THR A 48 40.69 -4.02 12.40
C THR A 48 40.26 -5.46 12.63
N ASN A 49 41.00 -6.25 13.41
CA ASN A 49 40.62 -7.62 13.74
C ASN A 49 39.46 -7.68 14.74
N ASP A 50 39.37 -6.69 15.64
CA ASP A 50 38.25 -6.58 16.58
C ASP A 50 36.95 -6.24 15.83
N LEU A 51 37.03 -5.32 14.87
CA LEU A 51 35.88 -4.91 14.05
C LEU A 51 35.24 -6.07 13.25
N GLN A 52 35.98 -7.17 13.06
CA GLN A 52 35.46 -8.37 12.39
C GLN A 52 34.67 -9.30 13.32
N GLN A 53 34.73 -9.10 14.63
CA GLN A 53 34.09 -9.95 15.65
C GLN A 53 32.60 -9.64 15.82
N THR A 54 31.82 -10.51 16.47
CA THR A 54 30.41 -10.21 16.81
C THR A 54 30.31 -9.19 17.95
N ILE A 55 29.12 -8.60 18.11
CA ILE A 55 28.91 -7.58 19.16
C ILE A 55 29.13 -8.11 20.58
N ASN A 56 28.81 -9.37 20.84
CA ASN A 56 29.03 -10.00 22.13
C ASN A 56 30.53 -10.13 22.42
N ILE A 57 31.31 -10.54 21.42
CA ILE A 57 32.77 -10.64 21.53
C ILE A 57 33.39 -9.25 21.72
N LEU A 58 32.92 -8.22 21.02
CA LEU A 58 33.37 -6.83 21.22
C LEU A 58 33.11 -6.36 22.66
N LYS A 59 31.94 -6.65 23.23
CA LYS A 59 31.60 -6.31 24.62
C LYS A 59 32.51 -7.04 25.63
N GLU A 60 32.79 -8.32 25.41
CA GLU A 60 33.72 -9.09 26.23
C GLU A 60 35.15 -8.53 26.16
N LYS A 61 35.61 -8.18 24.95
CA LYS A 61 36.90 -7.52 24.75
C LYS A 61 36.97 -6.16 25.45
N SER A 62 35.95 -5.30 25.33
CA SER A 62 35.90 -4.01 26.04
C SER A 62 36.04 -4.21 27.55
N LYS A 63 35.31 -5.16 28.15
CA LYS A 63 35.45 -5.49 29.58
C LYS A 63 36.86 -5.96 29.94
N SER A 64 37.48 -6.80 29.10
CA SER A 64 38.84 -7.28 29.31
C SER A 64 39.88 -6.15 29.26
N ILE A 65 39.78 -5.25 28.28
CA ILE A 65 40.68 -4.09 28.17
C ILE A 65 40.45 -3.10 29.32
N GLN A 66 39.19 -2.87 29.73
CA GLN A 66 38.88 -2.03 30.90
C GLN A 66 39.49 -2.59 32.18
N ALA A 67 39.44 -3.92 32.38
CA ALA A 67 40.09 -4.56 33.52
C ALA A 67 41.63 -4.42 33.46
N LEU A 68 42.24 -4.58 32.29
CA LEU A 68 43.68 -4.35 32.09
C LEU A 68 44.08 -2.89 32.34
N PHE A 69 43.25 -1.94 31.93
CA PHE A 69 43.44 -0.52 32.19
C PHE A 69 43.38 -0.20 33.68
N GLN A 70 42.40 -0.75 34.41
CA GLN A 70 42.32 -0.57 35.85
C GLN A 70 43.53 -1.22 36.56
N SER A 71 43.89 -2.44 36.20
CA SER A 71 45.08 -3.10 36.75
C SER A 71 46.38 -2.33 36.46
N THR A 72 46.46 -1.64 35.31
CA THR A 72 47.57 -0.75 34.96
C THR A 72 47.59 0.48 35.87
N LYS A 73 46.44 1.10 36.12
CA LYS A 73 46.32 2.23 37.05
C LYS A 73 46.69 1.86 38.48
N ASP A 74 46.29 0.68 38.95
CA ASP A 74 46.55 0.23 40.33
C ASP A 74 48.07 0.06 40.58
N ARG A 75 48.87 -0.13 39.52
CA ARG A 75 50.33 -0.18 39.59
C ARG A 75 51.01 1.19 39.68
N MET A 76 50.26 2.29 39.65
CA MET A 76 50.80 3.62 39.88
C MET A 76 51.56 3.72 41.21
N ASN A 77 51.11 3.00 42.24
CA ASN A 77 51.79 2.96 43.54
C ASN A 77 53.21 2.36 43.42
N GLU A 78 53.43 1.35 42.56
CA GLU A 78 54.78 0.82 42.29
C GLU A 78 55.68 1.88 41.61
N PHE A 79 55.11 2.78 40.81
CA PHE A 79 55.82 3.90 40.20
C PHE A 79 56.10 5.03 41.21
N GLU A 80 55.20 5.28 42.17
CA GLU A 80 55.43 6.22 43.27
C GLU A 80 56.59 5.74 44.16
N ASP A 81 56.60 4.45 44.52
CA ASP A 81 57.71 3.83 45.24
C ASP A 81 59.02 3.91 44.47
N LEU A 82 58.99 3.62 43.18
CA LEU A 82 60.15 3.75 42.30
C LEU A 82 60.65 5.20 42.23
N THR A 83 59.75 6.17 42.20
CA THR A 83 60.08 7.62 42.18
C THR A 83 60.76 8.04 43.49
N ARG A 84 60.27 7.54 44.62
CA ARG A 84 60.87 7.78 45.93
C ARG A 84 62.29 7.18 46.01
N ILE A 85 62.45 5.92 45.64
CA ILE A 85 63.77 5.24 45.65
C ILE A 85 64.73 5.92 44.69
N HIS A 86 64.25 6.31 43.50
CA HIS A 86 65.01 7.06 42.51
C HIS A 86 65.60 8.34 43.09
N GLY A 87 64.82 9.14 43.82
CA GLY A 87 65.31 10.38 44.44
C GLY A 87 66.45 10.13 45.43
N ILE A 88 66.36 9.06 46.22
CA ILE A 88 67.40 8.71 47.19
C ILE A 88 68.66 8.23 46.46
N VAL A 89 68.54 7.27 45.54
CA VAL A 89 69.67 6.74 44.76
C VAL A 89 70.35 7.88 43.97
N ALA A 90 69.59 8.72 43.27
CA ALA A 90 70.12 9.83 42.48
C ALA A 90 70.98 10.80 43.31
N SER A 91 70.62 11.07 44.57
CA SER A 91 71.37 11.96 45.47
C SER A 91 72.70 11.37 45.97
N THR A 92 72.93 10.08 45.74
CA THR A 92 74.15 9.37 46.17
C THR A 92 75.13 9.09 45.03
N LEU A 93 74.73 9.38 43.78
CA LEU A 93 75.51 9.14 42.57
C LEU A 93 76.27 10.38 42.12
N ASN A 94 77.30 10.19 41.29
CA ASN A 94 77.92 11.28 40.55
C ASN A 94 77.05 11.71 39.36
N ASP A 95 77.35 12.88 38.78
CA ASP A 95 76.57 13.47 37.69
C ASP A 95 76.36 12.53 36.49
N ALA A 96 77.39 11.77 36.09
CA ALA A 96 77.31 10.88 34.93
C ALA A 96 76.40 9.66 35.19
N GLU A 97 76.50 9.06 36.38
CA GLU A 97 75.63 7.96 36.80
C GLU A 97 74.18 8.43 37.02
N GLN A 98 74.01 9.65 37.53
CA GLN A 98 72.69 10.26 37.73
C GLN A 98 71.98 10.51 36.39
N ILE A 99 72.70 11.00 35.36
CA ILE A 99 72.16 11.14 34.00
C ILE A 99 71.65 9.79 33.49
N THR A 100 72.46 8.74 33.60
CA THR A 100 72.11 7.39 33.13
C THR A 100 70.89 6.83 33.88
N LEU A 101 70.80 7.06 35.19
CA LEU A 101 69.66 6.64 36.01
C LEU A 101 68.37 7.37 35.61
N ASN A 102 68.46 8.70 35.47
CA ASN A 102 67.35 9.56 35.08
C ASN A 102 66.80 9.15 33.70
N GLU A 103 67.66 8.86 32.73
CA GLU A 103 67.26 8.39 31.41
C GLU A 103 66.48 7.07 31.49
N LYS A 104 67.00 6.07 32.22
CA LYS A 104 66.32 4.77 32.39
C LYS A 104 64.94 4.91 33.04
N TYR A 105 64.85 5.68 34.12
CA TYR A 105 63.60 5.93 34.82
C TYR A 105 62.59 6.65 33.91
N THR A 106 63.04 7.69 33.19
CA THR A 106 62.21 8.46 32.26
C THR A 106 61.67 7.58 31.14
N VAL A 107 62.52 6.76 30.52
CA VAL A 107 62.10 5.82 29.47
C VAL A 107 61.03 4.85 29.97
N LEU A 108 61.17 4.31 31.19
CA LEU A 108 60.16 3.41 31.75
C LEU A 108 58.84 4.12 32.04
N LYS A 109 58.90 5.32 32.63
CA LYS A 109 57.71 6.14 32.91
C LYS A 109 56.98 6.54 31.63
N ASP A 110 57.71 6.90 30.59
CA ASP A 110 57.14 7.21 29.27
C ASP A 110 56.50 6.00 28.61
N LYS A 111 57.05 4.79 28.79
CA LYS A 111 56.39 3.55 28.33
C LYS A 111 55.09 3.29 29.09
N TYR A 112 55.08 3.49 30.40
CA TYR A 112 53.88 3.33 31.22
C TYR A 112 52.77 4.30 30.81
N ASN A 113 53.10 5.59 30.63
CA ASN A 113 52.13 6.59 30.19
C ASN A 113 51.58 6.25 28.80
N ARG A 114 52.45 5.86 27.86
CA ARG A 114 52.04 5.41 26.52
C ARG A 114 51.14 4.16 26.55
N LEU A 115 51.41 3.23 27.47
CA LEU A 115 50.56 2.05 27.66
C LEU A 115 49.17 2.45 28.17
N LEU A 116 49.09 3.35 29.16
CA LEU A 116 47.82 3.90 29.65
C LEU A 116 47.03 4.58 28.52
N ASP A 117 47.70 5.42 27.73
CA ASP A 117 47.07 6.13 26.60
C ASP A 117 46.58 5.13 25.54
N SER A 118 47.37 4.11 25.22
CA SER A 118 47.02 3.08 24.24
C SER A 118 45.82 2.24 24.70
N LEU A 119 45.78 1.86 25.97
CA LEU A 119 44.64 1.16 26.58
C LEU A 119 43.38 2.03 26.55
N ASN A 120 43.49 3.29 26.97
CA ASN A 120 42.38 4.22 26.96
C ASN A 120 41.84 4.46 25.53
N GLN A 121 42.73 4.65 24.55
CA GLN A 121 42.35 4.78 23.15
C GLN A 121 41.64 3.52 22.64
N ARG A 122 42.12 2.32 23.00
CA ARG A 122 41.48 1.06 22.61
C ARG A 122 40.09 0.91 23.22
N ILE A 123 39.88 1.35 24.47
CA ILE A 123 38.55 1.38 25.11
C ILE A 123 37.60 2.28 24.32
N VAL A 124 38.02 3.53 24.02
CA VAL A 124 37.20 4.48 23.27
C VAL A 124 36.80 3.92 21.90
N LEU A 125 37.74 3.31 21.19
CA LEU A 125 37.48 2.69 19.88
C LEU A 125 36.53 1.50 19.99
N LEU A 126 36.69 0.64 21.00
CA LEU A 126 35.79 -0.50 21.24
C LEU A 126 34.37 -0.02 21.59
N ASP A 127 34.23 0.99 22.45
CA ASP A 127 32.94 1.53 22.84
C ASP A 127 32.22 2.18 21.64
N GLU A 128 32.93 2.91 20.80
CA GLU A 128 32.40 3.43 19.54
C GLU A 128 31.95 2.31 18.60
N ALA A 129 32.79 1.29 18.38
CA ALA A 129 32.46 0.15 17.53
C ALA A 129 31.23 -0.63 18.05
N ILE A 130 31.12 -0.81 19.38
CA ILE A 130 29.96 -1.45 20.01
C ILE A 130 28.70 -0.60 19.79
N ARG A 131 28.78 0.72 19.95
CA ARG A 131 27.65 1.63 19.75
C ARG A 131 27.16 1.57 18.29
N GLU A 132 28.06 1.74 17.33
CA GLU A 132 27.75 1.71 15.90
C GLU A 132 27.10 0.39 15.48
N ARG A 133 27.62 -0.73 16.00
CA ARG A 133 27.08 -2.04 15.70
C ARG A 133 25.71 -2.28 16.32
N ASN A 134 25.52 -1.89 17.60
CA ASN A 134 24.20 -1.98 18.23
C ASN A 134 23.17 -1.14 17.46
N GLU A 135 23.55 0.05 17.01
CA GLU A 135 22.64 0.93 16.26
C GLU A 135 22.23 0.30 14.93
N PHE A 136 23.17 -0.27 14.19
CA PHE A 136 22.88 -1.02 12.97
C PHE A 136 21.95 -2.21 13.24
N ASP A 137 22.27 -3.04 14.23
CA ASP A 137 21.49 -4.24 14.57
C ASP A 137 20.05 -3.83 14.97
N GLN A 138 19.88 -2.79 15.79
CA GLN A 138 18.57 -2.27 16.18
C GLN A 138 17.75 -1.74 15.01
N GLN A 139 18.37 -1.00 14.08
CA GLN A 139 17.67 -0.50 12.90
C GLN A 139 17.25 -1.64 11.97
N ASN A 140 18.12 -2.63 11.77
CA ASN A 140 17.80 -3.82 11.01
C ASN A 140 16.64 -4.63 11.63
N ASP A 141 16.65 -4.83 12.95
CA ASP A 141 15.58 -5.55 13.65
C ASP A 141 14.23 -4.81 13.53
N ARG A 142 14.22 -3.49 13.73
CA ARG A 142 13.03 -2.65 13.55
C ARG A 142 12.48 -2.76 12.13
N LEU A 143 13.36 -2.74 11.13
CA LEU A 143 12.99 -2.88 9.73
C LEU A 143 12.32 -4.23 9.45
N GLN A 144 12.87 -5.32 10.00
CA GLN A 144 12.30 -6.66 9.83
C GLN A 144 10.94 -6.81 10.51
N VAL A 145 10.79 -6.27 11.72
CA VAL A 145 9.51 -6.25 12.43
C VAL A 145 8.48 -5.47 11.63
N PHE A 146 8.84 -4.30 11.11
CA PHE A 146 7.93 -3.48 10.32
C PHE A 146 7.53 -4.16 9.00
N TYR A 147 8.49 -4.77 8.29
CA TYR A 147 8.19 -5.58 7.11
C TYR A 147 7.18 -6.70 7.40
N LYS A 148 7.42 -7.49 8.45
CA LYS A 148 6.52 -8.59 8.84
C LYS A 148 5.12 -8.09 9.21
N GLN A 149 5.00 -6.91 9.80
CA GLN A 149 3.70 -6.31 10.10
C GLN A 149 2.92 -6.02 8.81
N VAL A 150 3.55 -5.34 7.84
CA VAL A 150 2.92 -5.01 6.55
C VAL A 150 2.59 -6.28 5.75
N GLU A 151 3.49 -7.27 5.73
CA GLU A 151 3.24 -8.57 5.08
C GLU A 151 2.05 -9.32 5.70
N ASN A 152 1.95 -9.32 7.04
CA ASN A 152 0.83 -9.93 7.74
C ASN A 152 -0.48 -9.19 7.49
N GLU A 153 -0.46 -7.85 7.45
CA GLU A 153 -1.64 -7.05 7.11
C GLU A 153 -2.10 -7.29 5.68
N PHE A 154 -1.18 -7.32 4.72
CA PHE A 154 -1.46 -7.69 3.33
C PHE A 154 -2.08 -9.09 3.24
N THR A 155 -1.48 -10.07 3.90
CA THR A 155 -1.99 -11.46 3.92
C THR A 155 -3.39 -11.54 4.52
N LYS A 156 -3.64 -10.82 5.63
CA LYS A 156 -4.95 -10.75 6.27
C LYS A 156 -5.99 -10.11 5.34
N GLN A 157 -5.66 -9.03 4.65
CA GLN A 157 -6.56 -8.38 3.69
C GLN A 157 -6.85 -9.29 2.48
N LYS A 158 -5.84 -10.00 1.97
CA LYS A 158 -5.99 -10.93 0.84
C LYS A 158 -6.81 -12.18 1.19
N GLN A 159 -6.74 -12.65 2.43
CA GLN A 159 -7.48 -13.83 2.90
C GLN A 159 -8.92 -13.53 3.33
N GLN A 160 -9.32 -12.25 3.43
CA GLN A 160 -10.72 -11.91 3.69
C GLN A 160 -11.61 -12.51 2.60
N LYS A 161 -12.62 -13.27 3.01
CA LYS A 161 -13.50 -13.95 2.06
C LYS A 161 -14.64 -13.02 1.68
N LEU A 162 -15.01 -13.01 0.39
CA LEU A 162 -16.17 -12.28 -0.14
C LEU A 162 -17.48 -12.54 0.64
N ASN A 163 -17.58 -13.67 1.34
CA ASN A 163 -18.78 -14.08 2.08
C ASN A 163 -18.76 -13.60 3.55
N ASP A 164 -17.70 -12.94 4.02
CA ASP A 164 -17.64 -12.42 5.37
C ASP A 164 -18.61 -11.24 5.52
N ILE A 165 -19.42 -11.25 6.58
CA ILE A 165 -20.43 -10.19 6.86
C ILE A 165 -19.78 -8.80 6.97
N ASN A 166 -18.51 -8.76 7.36
CA ASN A 166 -17.71 -7.54 7.48
C ASN A 166 -16.81 -7.27 6.27
N TYR A 167 -17.06 -7.91 5.11
CA TYR A 167 -16.26 -7.69 3.92
C TYR A 167 -16.37 -6.22 3.46
N PRO A 168 -15.24 -5.48 3.40
CA PRO A 168 -15.25 -4.07 3.06
C PRO A 168 -15.66 -3.82 1.61
N SER A 169 -16.26 -2.65 1.33
CA SER A 169 -16.52 -2.20 -0.05
C SER A 169 -15.21 -2.08 -0.84
N ASN A 170 -15.31 -2.15 -2.16
CA ASN A 170 -14.13 -2.02 -3.02
C ASN A 170 -13.40 -0.67 -2.85
N GLU A 171 -14.12 0.42 -2.57
CA GLU A 171 -13.51 1.72 -2.23
C GLU A 171 -12.66 1.64 -0.96
N ARG A 172 -13.21 1.02 0.09
CA ARG A 172 -12.51 0.88 1.37
C ARG A 172 -11.32 -0.06 1.25
N ARG A 173 -11.44 -1.13 0.48
CA ARG A 173 -10.33 -2.05 0.16
C ARG A 173 -9.22 -1.32 -0.58
N LEU A 174 -9.57 -0.53 -1.59
CA LEU A 174 -8.61 0.26 -2.37
C LEU A 174 -7.80 1.18 -1.46
N GLU A 175 -8.48 1.90 -0.56
CA GLU A 175 -7.83 2.78 0.41
C GLU A 175 -6.90 2.00 1.35
N GLN A 176 -7.32 0.83 1.84
CA GLN A 176 -6.49 -0.03 2.68
C GLN A 176 -5.21 -0.51 1.97
N PHE A 177 -5.30 -0.93 0.70
CA PHE A 177 -4.12 -1.32 -0.07
C PHE A 177 -3.22 -0.14 -0.43
N LYS A 178 -3.79 1.06 -0.70
CA LYS A 178 -3.00 2.29 -0.90
C LYS A 178 -2.23 2.69 0.36
N GLN A 179 -2.83 2.50 1.54
CA GLN A 179 -2.15 2.71 2.82
C GLN A 179 -1.01 1.71 3.04
N LEU A 180 -1.22 0.42 2.73
CA LEU A 180 -0.16 -0.59 2.77
C LEU A 180 1.00 -0.25 1.83
N LEU A 181 0.69 0.25 0.63
CA LEU A 181 1.71 0.66 -0.34
C LEU A 181 2.58 1.80 0.21
N LYS A 182 1.96 2.81 0.85
CA LYS A 182 2.68 3.90 1.50
C LYS A 182 3.60 3.39 2.63
N GLN A 183 3.13 2.45 3.45
CA GLN A 183 3.97 1.83 4.48
C GLN A 183 5.13 1.04 3.85
N LEU A 184 4.90 0.38 2.72
CA LEU A 184 5.94 -0.34 1.99
C LEU A 184 7.01 0.59 1.42
N ASP A 185 6.63 1.78 0.95
CA ASP A 185 7.56 2.83 0.53
C ASP A 185 8.45 3.30 1.70
N GLU A 186 7.85 3.49 2.89
CA GLU A 186 8.61 3.81 4.11
C GLU A 186 9.60 2.71 4.47
N ILE A 187 9.20 1.43 4.41
CA ILE A 187 10.09 0.28 4.62
C ILE A 187 11.21 0.27 3.57
N THR A 188 10.89 0.53 2.31
CA THR A 188 11.88 0.56 1.22
C THR A 188 12.92 1.66 1.42
N ASN A 189 12.49 2.83 1.91
CA ASN A 189 13.41 3.92 2.23
C ASN A 189 14.28 3.60 3.44
N ASN A 190 13.70 3.01 4.50
CA ASN A 190 14.46 2.55 5.66
C ASN A 190 15.48 1.46 5.29
N PHE A 191 15.11 0.55 4.39
CA PHE A 191 16.01 -0.48 3.87
C PHE A 191 17.21 0.12 3.13
N LYS A 192 16.99 1.16 2.30
CA LYS A 192 18.09 1.89 1.63
C LYS A 192 19.03 2.52 2.66
N GLU A 193 18.49 3.09 3.73
CA GLU A 193 19.28 3.70 4.79
C GLU A 193 20.10 2.68 5.59
N VAL A 194 19.50 1.56 6.00
CA VAL A 194 20.22 0.45 6.65
C VAL A 194 21.32 -0.09 5.73
N THR A 195 21.06 -0.22 4.43
CA THR A 195 22.07 -0.62 3.44
C THR A 195 23.20 0.41 3.33
N ARG A 196 22.89 1.72 3.40
CA ARG A 196 23.88 2.79 3.39
C ARG A 196 24.78 2.70 4.62
N ILE A 197 24.20 2.52 5.81
CA ILE A 197 24.91 2.37 7.08
C ILE A 197 25.79 1.12 7.05
N GLN A 198 25.28 -0.01 6.56
CA GLN A 198 26.05 -1.24 6.37
C GLN A 198 27.33 -1.01 5.56
N ARG A 199 27.23 -0.27 4.44
CA ARG A 199 28.40 0.08 3.61
C ARG A 199 29.39 0.97 4.35
N LEU A 200 28.90 1.97 5.08
CA LEU A 200 29.75 2.86 5.86
C LEU A 200 30.53 2.09 6.94
N LEU A 201 29.86 1.20 7.66
CA LEU A 201 30.50 0.37 8.68
C LEU A 201 31.50 -0.60 8.05
N THR A 202 31.16 -1.18 6.90
CA THR A 202 32.10 -2.03 6.14
C THR A 202 33.35 -1.25 5.71
N ASN A 203 33.20 0.00 5.27
CA ASN A 203 34.33 0.88 4.91
C ASN A 203 35.21 1.23 6.12
N LYS A 204 34.63 1.27 7.33
CA LYS A 204 35.38 1.41 8.59
C LYS A 204 36.08 0.12 9.02
N GLY A 205 35.85 -1.00 8.34
CA GLY A 205 36.44 -2.31 8.65
C GLY A 205 35.54 -3.25 9.45
N HIS A 206 34.29 -2.87 9.75
CA HIS A 206 33.34 -3.76 10.41
C HIS A 206 32.94 -4.92 9.49
N ARG A 207 32.91 -6.14 10.03
CA ARG A 207 32.33 -7.29 9.32
C ARG A 207 30.86 -7.42 9.67
N ILE A 208 30.02 -6.88 8.80
CA ILE A 208 28.56 -6.95 8.93
C ILE A 208 28.01 -8.05 8.03
N ASP A 209 27.40 -9.06 8.65
CA ASP A 209 26.66 -10.08 7.90
C ASP A 209 25.24 -9.58 7.62
N PHE A 210 25.08 -8.95 6.45
CA PHE A 210 23.79 -8.45 5.97
C PHE A 210 23.18 -9.37 4.91
N ARG A 211 23.40 -10.70 5.00
CA ARG A 211 22.83 -11.68 4.06
C ARG A 211 21.31 -11.57 3.95
N MET A 212 20.63 -11.33 5.07
CA MET A 212 19.17 -11.14 5.10
C MET A 212 18.72 -9.92 4.26
N GLY A 213 19.61 -8.98 3.95
CA GLY A 213 19.28 -7.83 3.11
C GLY A 213 18.93 -8.21 1.67
N GLY A 214 19.56 -9.24 1.12
CA GLY A 214 19.24 -9.73 -0.23
C GLY A 214 17.84 -10.35 -0.30
N GLU A 215 17.51 -11.18 0.68
CA GLU A 215 16.19 -11.80 0.82
C GLU A 215 15.10 -10.76 1.07
N LEU A 216 15.32 -9.84 2.01
CA LEU A 216 14.39 -8.76 2.30
C LEU A 216 14.13 -7.89 1.07
N ASN A 217 15.15 -7.54 0.29
CA ASN A 217 14.97 -6.78 -0.95
C ASN A 217 14.14 -7.52 -2.00
N ALA A 218 14.34 -8.83 -2.15
CA ALA A 218 13.52 -9.64 -3.05
C ALA A 218 12.06 -9.72 -2.58
N ASN A 219 11.87 -9.92 -1.28
CA ASN A 219 10.56 -9.97 -0.64
C ASN A 219 9.81 -8.63 -0.75
N LEU A 220 10.49 -7.51 -0.54
CA LEU A 220 9.92 -6.16 -0.72
C LEU A 220 9.40 -5.96 -2.14
N LYS A 221 10.20 -6.30 -3.16
CA LYS A 221 9.79 -6.19 -4.57
C LYS A 221 8.62 -7.09 -4.92
N ASN A 222 8.59 -8.30 -4.35
CA ASN A 222 7.50 -9.23 -4.56
C ASN A 222 6.20 -8.70 -3.92
N LEU A 223 6.27 -8.25 -2.67
CA LEU A 223 5.13 -7.68 -1.96
C LEU A 223 4.60 -6.42 -2.65
N ASP A 224 5.49 -5.55 -3.12
CA ASP A 224 5.16 -4.35 -3.91
C ASP A 224 4.36 -4.70 -5.16
N GLY A 225 4.86 -5.64 -5.98
CA GLY A 225 4.15 -6.11 -7.17
C GLY A 225 2.80 -6.77 -6.85
N GLN A 226 2.71 -7.52 -5.75
CA GLN A 226 1.46 -8.13 -5.32
C GLN A 226 0.42 -7.09 -4.88
N ILE A 227 0.83 -6.06 -4.15
CA ILE A 227 -0.08 -4.96 -3.74
C ILE A 227 -0.57 -4.19 -4.95
N HIS A 228 0.31 -3.84 -5.90
CA HIS A 228 -0.07 -3.16 -7.14
C HIS A 228 -1.09 -3.96 -7.95
N ASN A 229 -0.86 -5.27 -8.15
CA ASN A 229 -1.80 -6.13 -8.86
C ASN A 229 -3.19 -6.18 -8.19
N GLU A 230 -3.24 -6.15 -6.86
CA GLU A 230 -4.49 -6.12 -6.10
C GLU A 230 -5.20 -4.76 -6.22
N ILE A 231 -4.45 -3.66 -6.18
CA ILE A 231 -4.96 -2.31 -6.45
C ILE A 231 -5.59 -2.24 -7.86
N GLU A 232 -4.87 -2.66 -8.89
CA GLU A 232 -5.36 -2.65 -10.28
C GLU A 232 -6.60 -3.55 -10.47
N ARG A 233 -6.68 -4.68 -9.75
CA ARG A 233 -7.88 -5.52 -9.77
C ARG A 233 -9.08 -4.79 -9.18
N ILE A 234 -8.90 -4.16 -8.02
CA ILE A 234 -9.98 -3.44 -7.32
C ILE A 234 -10.42 -2.21 -8.12
N GLU A 235 -9.49 -1.47 -8.72
CA GLU A 235 -9.81 -0.30 -9.55
C GLU A 235 -10.65 -0.69 -10.79
N ARG A 236 -10.34 -1.83 -11.43
CA ARG A 236 -11.17 -2.38 -12.52
C ARG A 236 -12.56 -2.79 -12.05
N ALA A 237 -12.66 -3.40 -10.86
CA ALA A 237 -13.96 -3.75 -10.28
C ALA A 237 -14.80 -2.50 -9.99
N LEU A 238 -14.20 -1.47 -9.37
CA LEU A 238 -14.85 -0.18 -9.11
C LEU A 238 -15.32 0.51 -10.39
N GLN A 239 -14.50 0.47 -11.45
CA GLN A 239 -14.93 1.01 -12.74
C GLN A 239 -16.15 0.27 -13.27
N THR A 240 -16.15 -1.07 -13.17
CA THR A 240 -17.28 -1.90 -13.62
C THR A 240 -18.54 -1.64 -12.79
N GLU A 241 -18.42 -1.41 -11.47
CA GLU A 241 -19.51 -0.97 -10.60
C GLU A 241 -20.08 0.40 -11.00
N ASN A 242 -19.19 1.35 -11.29
CA ASN A 242 -19.60 2.69 -11.75
C ASN A 242 -20.33 2.64 -13.08
N ASP A 243 -19.83 1.85 -14.04
CA ASP A 243 -20.47 1.63 -15.33
C ASP A 243 -21.86 0.99 -15.16
N PHE A 244 -21.98 0.01 -14.25
CA PHE A 244 -23.26 -0.60 -13.90
C PHE A 244 -24.25 0.44 -13.38
N HIS A 245 -23.84 1.26 -12.41
CA HIS A 245 -24.73 2.27 -11.80
C HIS A 245 -25.11 3.38 -12.78
N HIS A 246 -24.22 3.78 -13.68
CA HIS A 246 -24.55 4.72 -14.74
C HIS A 246 -25.62 4.12 -15.67
N LEU A 247 -25.43 2.87 -16.09
CA LEU A 247 -26.31 2.23 -17.04
C LEU A 247 -27.69 1.90 -16.45
N ASP A 248 -27.77 1.53 -15.17
CA ASP A 248 -29.06 1.34 -14.48
C ASP A 248 -29.88 2.63 -14.44
N LYS A 249 -29.24 3.79 -14.24
CA LYS A 249 -29.93 5.10 -14.27
C LYS A 249 -30.46 5.43 -15.66
N GLU A 250 -29.67 5.20 -16.71
CA GLU A 250 -30.12 5.41 -18.09
C GLU A 250 -31.30 4.49 -18.45
N LEU A 251 -31.19 3.21 -18.10
CA LEU A 251 -32.25 2.24 -18.33
C LEU A 251 -33.53 2.62 -17.59
N ASP A 252 -33.44 3.03 -16.32
CA ASP A 252 -34.62 3.46 -15.57
C ASP A 252 -35.27 4.70 -16.18
N SER A 253 -34.46 5.63 -16.71
CA SER A 253 -34.96 6.79 -17.44
C SER A 253 -35.72 6.37 -18.70
N TYR A 254 -35.18 5.47 -19.52
CA TYR A 254 -35.87 4.95 -20.71
C TYR A 254 -37.19 4.27 -20.35
N LEU A 255 -37.20 3.44 -19.32
CA LEU A 255 -38.41 2.74 -18.86
C LEU A 255 -39.46 3.71 -18.30
N GLN A 256 -39.03 4.74 -17.57
CA GLN A 256 -39.93 5.77 -17.02
C GLN A 256 -40.57 6.59 -18.14
N ILE A 257 -39.77 7.15 -19.05
CA ILE A 257 -40.27 7.98 -20.17
C ILE A 257 -41.19 7.16 -21.07
N SER A 258 -40.83 5.92 -21.37
CA SER A 258 -41.67 5.02 -22.19
C SER A 258 -43.01 4.73 -21.49
N SER A 259 -42.99 4.52 -20.17
CA SER A 259 -44.23 4.36 -19.39
C SER A 259 -45.11 5.61 -19.42
N GLU A 260 -44.53 6.80 -19.30
CA GLU A 260 -45.25 8.07 -19.33
C GLU A 260 -45.85 8.34 -20.70
N GLN A 261 -45.11 8.09 -21.78
CA GLN A 261 -45.58 8.23 -23.16
C GLN A 261 -46.71 7.25 -23.50
N LEU A 262 -46.64 5.99 -23.03
CA LEU A 262 -47.74 5.05 -23.19
C LEU A 262 -49.00 5.53 -22.49
N LYS A 263 -48.88 6.07 -21.27
CA LYS A 263 -50.01 6.63 -20.53
C LYS A 263 -50.61 7.85 -21.22
N SER A 264 -49.77 8.78 -21.72
CA SER A 264 -50.25 10.00 -22.38
C SER A 264 -50.81 9.75 -23.78
N SER A 265 -50.39 8.68 -24.46
CA SER A 265 -50.85 8.31 -25.81
C SER A 265 -52.36 8.16 -25.95
N GLN A 266 -53.09 7.91 -24.85
CA GLN A 266 -54.55 7.83 -24.84
C GLN A 266 -55.21 9.12 -25.39
N HIS A 267 -54.55 10.27 -25.25
CA HIS A 267 -55.09 11.59 -25.56
C HIS A 267 -54.55 12.24 -26.84
N HIS A 268 -53.80 11.52 -27.68
CA HIS A 268 -53.16 12.10 -28.88
C HIS A 268 -53.77 11.59 -30.19
N GLN A 269 -53.75 12.43 -31.22
CA GLN A 269 -54.18 12.07 -32.58
C GLN A 269 -53.14 11.18 -33.29
N ASP A 270 -51.85 11.35 -32.98
CA ASP A 270 -50.73 10.64 -33.63
C ASP A 270 -50.28 9.36 -32.89
N LYS A 271 -51.22 8.52 -32.46
CA LYS A 271 -50.92 7.34 -31.61
C LYS A 271 -49.93 6.38 -32.27
N GLY A 272 -50.00 6.20 -33.60
CA GLY A 272 -49.08 5.33 -34.35
C GLY A 272 -47.61 5.73 -34.23
N ILE A 273 -47.30 7.03 -34.33
CA ILE A 273 -45.92 7.54 -34.20
C ILE A 273 -45.42 7.35 -32.76
N ILE A 274 -46.28 7.58 -31.77
CA ILE A 274 -45.96 7.40 -30.36
C ILE A 274 -45.63 5.93 -30.08
N PHE A 275 -46.45 4.99 -30.56
CA PHE A 275 -46.19 3.56 -30.35
C PHE A 275 -44.92 3.08 -31.04
N GLN A 276 -44.60 3.58 -32.24
CA GLN A 276 -43.34 3.25 -32.90
C GLN A 276 -42.14 3.79 -32.11
N THR A 277 -42.20 5.05 -31.68
CA THR A 277 -41.12 5.68 -30.88
C THR A 277 -40.90 4.95 -29.55
N VAL A 278 -41.98 4.56 -28.87
CA VAL A 278 -41.90 3.76 -27.64
C VAL A 278 -41.33 2.37 -27.92
N SER A 279 -41.76 1.71 -28.99
CA SER A 279 -41.24 0.39 -29.39
C SER A 279 -39.73 0.43 -29.62
N ASP A 280 -39.23 1.42 -30.35
CA ASP A 280 -37.80 1.57 -30.64
C ASP A 280 -36.99 1.80 -29.35
N ARG A 281 -37.52 2.61 -28.42
CA ARG A 281 -36.91 2.82 -27.10
C ARG A 281 -36.89 1.58 -26.23
N LEU A 282 -37.95 0.76 -26.28
CA LEU A 282 -37.99 -0.50 -25.53
C LEU A 282 -36.99 -1.53 -26.09
N GLN A 283 -36.76 -1.55 -27.41
CA GLN A 283 -35.68 -2.35 -28.00
C GLN A 283 -34.29 -1.86 -27.55
N GLN A 284 -34.07 -0.55 -27.48
CA GLN A 284 -32.84 0.01 -26.93
C GLN A 284 -32.66 -0.35 -25.44
N ALA A 285 -33.73 -0.26 -24.65
CA ALA A 285 -33.73 -0.66 -23.24
C ALA A 285 -33.40 -2.16 -23.06
N GLU A 286 -33.85 -3.03 -23.97
CA GLU A 286 -33.49 -4.45 -23.98
C GLU A 286 -31.99 -4.66 -24.23
N HIS A 287 -31.40 -3.90 -25.16
CA HIS A 287 -29.97 -3.93 -25.41
C HIS A 287 -29.15 -3.47 -24.19
N GLU A 288 -29.56 -2.39 -23.53
CA GLU A 288 -28.90 -1.90 -22.31
C GLU A 288 -29.06 -2.86 -21.11
N LEU A 289 -30.23 -3.51 -20.97
CA LEU A 289 -30.42 -4.55 -19.95
C LEU A 289 -29.47 -5.73 -20.15
N ASN A 290 -29.20 -6.13 -21.40
CA ASN A 290 -28.22 -7.18 -21.69
C ASN A 290 -26.80 -6.76 -21.30
N LYS A 291 -26.42 -5.48 -21.49
CA LYS A 291 -25.14 -4.96 -21.01
C LYS A 291 -25.06 -4.94 -19.47
N LEU A 292 -26.13 -4.56 -18.77
CA LEU A 292 -26.20 -4.65 -17.30
C LEU A 292 -25.98 -6.08 -16.80
N ASN A 293 -26.59 -7.07 -17.46
CA ASN A 293 -26.35 -8.48 -17.17
C ASN A 293 -24.87 -8.84 -17.30
N GLN A 294 -24.23 -8.47 -18.41
CA GLN A 294 -22.80 -8.73 -18.63
C GLN A 294 -21.90 -8.04 -17.59
N LEU A 295 -22.22 -6.81 -17.19
CA LEU A 295 -21.49 -6.09 -16.14
C LEU A 295 -21.66 -6.77 -14.78
N SER A 296 -22.86 -7.23 -14.44
CA SER A 296 -23.08 -7.94 -13.17
C SER A 296 -22.33 -9.28 -13.13
N GLU A 297 -22.31 -10.04 -14.22
CA GLU A 297 -21.53 -11.28 -14.34
C GLU A 297 -20.03 -11.06 -14.11
N ARG A 298 -19.48 -9.94 -14.61
CA ARG A 298 -18.07 -9.58 -14.37
C ARG A 298 -17.78 -9.29 -12.90
N LEU A 299 -18.76 -8.76 -12.17
CA LEU A 299 -18.62 -8.38 -10.75
C LEU A 299 -18.81 -9.54 -9.77
N VAL A 300 -19.23 -10.73 -10.22
CA VAL A 300 -19.50 -11.92 -9.37
C VAL A 300 -18.35 -12.25 -8.43
N ASN A 301 -17.11 -12.10 -8.90
CA ASN A 301 -15.92 -12.49 -8.15
C ASN A 301 -15.31 -11.36 -7.33
N ASP A 302 -15.77 -10.12 -7.54
CA ASP A 302 -15.16 -8.92 -6.96
C ASP A 302 -16.06 -8.22 -5.93
N LEU A 303 -17.35 -8.58 -5.89
CA LEU A 303 -18.32 -8.03 -4.95
C LEU A 303 -18.71 -9.03 -3.85
N PRO A 304 -18.83 -8.60 -2.58
CA PRO A 304 -19.41 -9.45 -1.56
C PRO A 304 -20.82 -9.91 -1.97
N ARG A 305 -21.16 -11.15 -1.59
CA ARG A 305 -22.38 -11.83 -2.06
C ARG A 305 -23.65 -11.00 -1.84
N SER A 306 -23.73 -10.29 -0.71
CA SER A 306 -24.88 -9.41 -0.41
C SER A 306 -25.05 -8.27 -1.42
N GLN A 307 -23.95 -7.66 -1.88
CA GLN A 307 -23.99 -6.59 -2.89
C GLN A 307 -24.30 -7.16 -4.27
N TYR A 308 -23.69 -8.30 -4.64
CA TYR A 308 -24.01 -8.97 -5.90
C TYR A 308 -25.51 -9.34 -5.99
N GLU A 309 -26.09 -9.89 -4.91
CA GLU A 309 -27.53 -10.20 -4.85
C GLU A 309 -28.41 -8.94 -4.96
N GLN A 310 -27.95 -7.79 -4.48
CA GLN A 310 -28.66 -6.52 -4.69
C GLN A 310 -28.65 -6.11 -6.17
N LEU A 311 -27.50 -6.21 -6.85
CA LEU A 311 -27.41 -5.92 -8.29
C LEU A 311 -28.31 -6.85 -9.10
N LYS A 312 -28.33 -8.14 -8.75
CA LYS A 312 -29.20 -9.13 -9.39
C LYS A 312 -30.69 -8.77 -9.24
N ARG A 313 -31.11 -8.37 -8.04
CA ARG A 313 -32.50 -7.91 -7.81
C ARG A 313 -32.85 -6.65 -8.59
N ILE A 314 -31.89 -5.74 -8.78
CA ILE A 314 -32.09 -4.55 -9.61
C ILE A 314 -32.38 -4.99 -11.05
N ILE A 315 -31.52 -5.83 -11.63
CA ILE A 315 -31.69 -6.39 -12.98
C ILE A 315 -33.05 -7.07 -13.12
N GLU A 316 -33.41 -7.96 -12.20
CA GLU A 316 -34.68 -8.70 -12.22
C GLU A 316 -35.88 -7.73 -12.28
N ARG A 317 -35.87 -6.67 -11.45
CA ARG A 317 -36.92 -5.64 -11.47
C ARG A 317 -36.95 -4.85 -12.78
N ARG A 318 -35.79 -4.54 -13.37
CA ARG A 318 -35.72 -3.85 -14.67
C ARG A 318 -36.28 -4.74 -15.78
N GLN A 319 -35.96 -6.03 -15.75
CA GLN A 319 -36.45 -7.01 -16.71
C GLN A 319 -37.97 -7.19 -16.64
N GLU A 320 -38.53 -7.32 -15.43
CA GLU A 320 -39.98 -7.37 -15.22
C GLU A 320 -40.68 -6.10 -15.75
N ARG A 321 -40.10 -4.92 -15.47
CA ARG A 321 -40.65 -3.64 -15.92
C ARG A 321 -40.62 -3.51 -17.44
N LEU A 322 -39.51 -3.89 -18.08
CA LEU A 322 -39.37 -3.90 -19.54
C LEU A 322 -40.40 -4.85 -20.18
N LEU A 323 -40.53 -6.07 -19.66
CA LEU A 323 -41.48 -7.06 -20.17
C LEU A 323 -42.93 -6.58 -20.06
N THR A 324 -43.26 -5.93 -18.93
CA THR A 324 -44.57 -5.32 -18.71
C THR A 324 -44.85 -4.22 -19.73
N LEU A 325 -43.90 -3.29 -19.93
CA LEU A 325 -44.05 -2.18 -20.89
C LEU A 325 -44.14 -2.66 -22.34
N ASN A 326 -43.35 -3.68 -22.73
CA ASN A 326 -43.45 -4.31 -24.05
C ASN A 326 -44.84 -4.89 -24.29
N LYS A 327 -45.38 -5.62 -23.31
CA LYS A 327 -46.74 -6.18 -23.40
C LYS A 327 -47.79 -5.08 -23.53
N THR A 328 -47.71 -4.02 -22.72
CA THR A 328 -48.62 -2.87 -22.80
C THR A 328 -48.52 -2.14 -24.15
N CYS A 329 -47.31 -1.93 -24.66
CA CYS A 329 -47.10 -1.29 -25.97
C CYS A 329 -47.69 -2.13 -27.11
N GLN A 330 -47.46 -3.44 -27.12
CA GLN A 330 -48.02 -4.36 -28.12
C GLN A 330 -49.55 -4.37 -28.08
N GLN A 331 -50.15 -4.43 -26.89
CA GLN A 331 -51.59 -4.39 -26.73
C GLN A 331 -52.17 -3.06 -27.25
N ALA A 332 -51.59 -1.92 -26.84
CA ALA A 332 -52.03 -0.60 -27.26
C ALA A 332 -51.90 -0.40 -28.78
N ARG A 333 -50.84 -0.94 -29.40
CA ARG A 333 -50.66 -0.97 -30.85
C ARG A 333 -51.74 -1.80 -31.54
N GLY A 334 -52.04 -3.00 -31.04
CA GLY A 334 -53.11 -3.86 -31.57
C GLY A 334 -54.50 -3.21 -31.50
N GLU A 335 -54.80 -2.55 -30.37
CA GLU A 335 -56.04 -1.79 -30.19
C GLU A 335 -56.12 -0.61 -31.18
N HIS A 336 -55.01 0.11 -31.40
CA HIS A 336 -54.95 1.21 -32.36
C HIS A 336 -55.09 0.73 -33.81
N GLU A 337 -54.45 -0.37 -34.19
CA GLU A 337 -54.61 -0.98 -35.51
C GLU A 337 -56.05 -1.43 -35.76
N HIS A 338 -56.72 -2.01 -34.76
CA HIS A 338 -58.14 -2.37 -34.84
C HIS A 338 -59.02 -1.12 -35.03
N MET A 339 -58.73 -0.04 -34.30
CA MET A 339 -59.45 1.24 -34.45
C MET A 339 -59.26 1.82 -35.85
N ILE A 340 -58.03 1.83 -36.39
CA ILE A 340 -57.76 2.28 -37.77
C ILE A 340 -58.54 1.45 -38.78
N LYS A 341 -58.53 0.11 -38.66
CA LYS A 341 -59.29 -0.79 -39.55
C LYS A 341 -60.80 -0.51 -39.48
N THR A 342 -61.33 -0.28 -38.29
CA THR A 342 -62.74 0.05 -38.08
C THR A 342 -63.09 1.38 -38.73
N GLN A 343 -62.24 2.41 -38.55
CA GLN A 343 -62.43 3.73 -39.14
C GLN A 343 -62.31 3.70 -40.67
N HIS A 344 -61.38 2.91 -41.20
CA HIS A 344 -61.25 2.70 -42.64
C HIS A 344 -62.50 2.07 -43.24
N LYS A 345 -63.01 1.00 -42.61
CA LYS A 345 -64.27 0.37 -43.02
C LYS A 345 -65.45 1.32 -42.94
N LEU A 346 -65.56 2.13 -41.89
CA LEU A 346 -66.60 3.15 -41.76
C LEU A 346 -66.50 4.20 -42.87
N ASN A 347 -65.30 4.60 -43.26
CA ASN A 347 -65.09 5.49 -44.40
C ASN A 347 -65.49 4.83 -45.72
N GLU A 348 -65.15 3.56 -45.95
CA GLU A 348 -65.59 2.80 -47.13
C GLU A 348 -67.13 2.71 -47.19
N ASP A 349 -67.78 2.41 -46.06
CA ASP A 349 -69.23 2.36 -45.93
C ASP A 349 -69.85 3.73 -46.23
N LEU A 350 -69.29 4.83 -45.69
CA LEU A 350 -69.75 6.19 -45.93
C LEU A 350 -69.58 6.61 -47.39
N ILE A 351 -68.46 6.25 -48.03
CA ILE A 351 -68.23 6.47 -49.47
C ILE A 351 -69.31 5.73 -50.27
N THR A 352 -69.56 4.46 -49.93
CA THR A 352 -70.57 3.63 -50.59
C THR A 352 -71.98 4.21 -50.43
N ILE A 353 -72.34 4.68 -49.24
CA ILE A 353 -73.63 5.35 -48.96
C ILE A 353 -73.74 6.65 -49.76
N ASN A 354 -72.69 7.46 -49.78
CA ASN A 354 -72.67 8.72 -50.53
C ASN A 354 -72.83 8.46 -52.04
N ASP A 355 -72.15 7.45 -52.58
CA ASP A 355 -72.30 7.03 -53.98
C ASP A 355 -73.71 6.52 -54.27
N TRP A 356 -74.32 5.77 -53.35
CA TRP A 356 -75.72 5.37 -53.46
C TRP A 356 -76.67 6.57 -53.47
N PHE A 357 -76.49 7.55 -52.56
CA PHE A 357 -77.28 8.78 -52.55
C PHE A 357 -77.11 9.59 -53.84
N ARG A 358 -75.88 9.68 -54.38
CA ARG A 358 -75.62 10.35 -55.67
C ARG A 358 -76.36 9.69 -56.82
N ARG A 359 -76.39 8.34 -56.87
CA ARG A 359 -77.17 7.59 -57.86
C ARG A 359 -78.67 7.83 -57.69
N LEU A 360 -79.19 7.79 -56.47
CA LEU A 360 -80.60 8.08 -56.19
C LEU A 360 -81.00 9.49 -56.64
N ILE A 361 -80.16 10.50 -56.37
CA ILE A 361 -80.39 11.88 -56.84
C ILE A 361 -80.36 11.92 -58.36
N GLN A 362 -79.40 11.24 -59.02
CA GLN A 362 -79.35 11.15 -60.48
C GLN A 362 -80.62 10.53 -61.06
N ASP A 363 -81.09 9.41 -60.51
CA ASP A 363 -82.30 8.71 -60.94
C ASP A 363 -83.55 9.58 -60.75
N LEU A 364 -83.66 10.32 -59.64
CA LEU A 364 -84.77 11.25 -59.38
C LEU A 364 -84.69 12.55 -60.20
N SER A 365 -83.49 12.93 -60.66
CA SER A 365 -83.26 14.10 -61.50
C SER A 365 -83.41 13.82 -62.99
N GLN A 366 -83.57 12.55 -63.39
CA GLN A 366 -83.98 12.25 -64.76
C GLN A 366 -85.41 12.79 -64.96
N PRO A 367 -85.67 13.52 -66.05
CA PRO A 367 -87.02 13.97 -66.34
C PRO A 367 -87.91 12.73 -66.43
N PHE A 368 -89.03 12.74 -65.69
CA PHE A 368 -90.12 11.81 -65.95
C PHE A 368 -90.51 12.00 -67.42
N GLU A 369 -90.05 11.13 -68.32
CA GLU A 369 -90.77 10.83 -69.54
C GLU A 369 -92.04 10.09 -69.10
N LEU A 370 -93.01 10.86 -68.60
CA LEU A 370 -94.40 10.52 -68.74
C LEU A 370 -94.63 10.40 -70.25
N ASN A 371 -94.47 9.19 -70.77
CA ASN A 371 -95.04 8.79 -72.04
C ASN A 371 -96.56 8.69 -71.84
N LEU A 372 -97.18 9.85 -71.55
CA LEU A 372 -98.59 10.09 -71.76
C LEU A 372 -98.77 10.15 -73.26
N SER A 373 -98.93 8.98 -73.88
CA SER A 373 -99.54 8.92 -75.20
C SER A 373 -100.93 9.55 -75.05
N LEU A 374 -101.06 10.77 -75.56
CA LEU A 374 -102.25 11.62 -75.59
C LEU A 374 -103.38 11.06 -76.48
N ASN A 375 -103.48 9.74 -76.62
CA ASN A 375 -104.48 9.05 -77.45
C ASN A 375 -105.65 8.41 -76.67
N ASN A 376 -105.69 8.45 -75.33
CA ASN A 376 -106.78 7.84 -74.56
C ASN A 376 -107.64 8.83 -73.75
N VAL A 377 -107.63 10.13 -74.08
CA VAL A 377 -108.50 11.14 -73.44
C VAL A 377 -109.87 11.28 -74.13
N ASN A 378 -110.12 10.57 -75.24
CA ASN A 378 -111.45 10.51 -75.88
C ASN A 378 -112.29 9.27 -75.50
N ASP A 379 -111.71 8.24 -74.86
CA ASP A 379 -112.44 6.99 -74.53
C ASP A 379 -113.01 6.94 -73.10
N LEU A 380 -112.87 8.01 -72.30
CA LEU A 380 -113.45 8.12 -70.95
C LEU A 380 -114.63 9.10 -70.87
N ARG A 381 -115.09 9.63 -72.02
CA ARG A 381 -116.29 10.49 -72.09
C ARG A 381 -117.56 9.71 -72.48
N ASP A 382 -117.42 8.48 -72.99
CA ASP A 382 -118.54 7.62 -73.41
C ASP A 382 -118.92 6.52 -72.39
N SER A 383 -118.28 6.47 -71.21
CA SER A 383 -118.62 5.51 -70.14
C SER A 383 -119.45 6.11 -68.99
N MET A 384 -119.88 7.38 -69.10
CA MET A 384 -120.79 8.01 -68.13
C MET A 384 -122.04 8.53 -68.82
N ASN A 385 -122.92 7.62 -69.22
CA ASN A 385 -124.35 7.86 -69.23
C ASN A 385 -125.11 6.52 -69.20
N VAL A 386 -126.24 6.53 -68.47
CA VAL A 386 -127.25 5.46 -68.26
C VAL A 386 -126.92 4.51 -67.08
N SER A 387 -127.73 4.37 -66.02
CA SER A 387 -128.98 5.04 -65.61
C SER A 387 -129.28 4.77 -64.12
N PHE A 388 -130.07 5.67 -63.55
CA PHE A 388 -131.04 5.43 -62.46
C PHE A 388 -131.70 4.04 -62.51
N ILE A 389 -131.71 3.33 -61.38
CA ILE A 389 -132.87 3.04 -60.51
C ILE A 389 -132.37 3.09 -59.06
#